data_AF-A0A1B0BPK2-F1
#
_entry.id   AF-A0A1B0BPK2-F1
#
_cell.length_a   1.000
_cell.length_b   1.000
_cell.length_c   1.000
_cell.angle_alpha   90.00
_cell.angle_beta   90.00
_cell.angle_gamma   90.00
#
_symmetry.space_group_name_H-M   'P 1'
#
loop_
_entity.id
_entity.type
_entity.pdbx_description
1 polymer ?
#
loop_
_entity_poly.entity_id
_entity_poly.type
_entity_poly.pdbx_seq_one_letter_code
_entity_poly.pdbx_strand_id
1 'polypeptide(L)'
;MATVSVNLDNDYHGEHEREIRSDDCRKNVTRKCDEKQFQCGNGACIPIRFLCDGDSDCLDHSDEMIETCRFIGKSFLNLSSSHTFKMTIILLFLVNLIFVRIILDFLGWIRKA
;
A
#
# COMPACT_ATOMS: atom_id res chain seq x y z
N MET A 1 -58.64 -18.61 -9.05
CA MET A 1 -57.22 -18.23 -8.88
C MET A 1 -56.62 -18.18 -10.27
N ALA A 2 -56.43 -16.98 -10.83
CA ALA A 2 -55.86 -16.81 -12.17
C ALA A 2 -54.37 -16.49 -12.02
N THR A 3 -53.53 -17.30 -12.66
CA THR A 3 -52.07 -17.16 -12.66
C THR A 3 -51.66 -15.99 -13.56
N VAL A 4 -50.83 -15.09 -13.04
CA VAL A 4 -50.24 -13.99 -13.82
C VAL A 4 -49.26 -14.56 -14.84
N SER A 5 -49.50 -14.28 -16.11
CA SER A 5 -48.60 -14.57 -17.22
C SER A 5 -47.68 -13.38 -17.41
N VAL A 6 -46.36 -13.58 -17.33
CA VAL A 6 -45.39 -12.51 -17.62
C VAL A 6 -44.93 -12.68 -19.07
N ASN A 7 -45.10 -11.63 -19.87
CA ASN A 7 -44.75 -11.58 -21.29
C ASN A 7 -43.24 -11.39 -21.48
N LEU A 8 -42.74 -12.03 -22.53
CA LEU A 8 -41.35 -12.07 -22.99
C LEU A 8 -40.88 -10.71 -23.57
N ASP A 9 -39.58 -10.47 -23.33
CA ASP A 9 -38.65 -9.65 -24.11
C ASP A 9 -38.76 -8.11 -24.05
N ASN A 10 -37.84 -7.51 -23.27
CA ASN A 10 -36.94 -6.48 -23.79
C ASN A 10 -35.83 -6.18 -22.77
N ASP A 11 -34.68 -6.84 -22.95
CA ASP A 11 -33.43 -6.40 -22.33
C ASP A 11 -32.42 -6.09 -23.44
N TYR A 12 -32.18 -4.79 -23.65
CA TYR A 12 -31.19 -4.28 -24.61
C TYR A 12 -29.80 -4.40 -23.97
N HIS A 13 -29.15 -5.54 -24.18
CA HIS A 13 -27.78 -5.76 -23.72
C HIS A 13 -26.77 -5.40 -24.83
N GLY A 14 -26.08 -4.28 -24.65
CA GLY A 14 -24.97 -3.86 -25.51
C GLY A 14 -23.73 -4.73 -25.30
N GLU A 15 -23.14 -5.10 -26.42
CA GLU A 15 -22.09 -6.10 -26.63
C GLU A 15 -20.70 -5.62 -26.19
N HIS A 16 -19.94 -6.48 -25.52
CA HIS A 16 -18.49 -6.65 -25.73
C HIS A 16 -18.06 -7.96 -25.05
N GLU A 17 -17.87 -8.99 -25.88
CA GLU A 17 -17.54 -10.36 -25.47
C GLU A 17 -16.20 -10.49 -24.75
N ARG A 18 -16.16 -11.39 -23.75
CA ARG A 18 -15.19 -12.49 -23.66
C ARG A 18 -15.75 -13.60 -22.75
N GLU A 19 -16.40 -14.56 -23.41
CA GLU A 19 -16.60 -15.98 -23.09
C GLU A 19 -16.48 -16.46 -21.63
N ILE A 20 -17.62 -16.78 -20.99
CA ILE A 20 -17.64 -17.63 -19.78
C ILE A 20 -18.64 -18.76 -19.99
N ARG A 21 -18.10 -19.97 -20.15
CA ARG A 21 -18.85 -21.23 -20.22
C ARG A 21 -19.18 -21.74 -18.82
N SER A 22 -20.48 -21.80 -18.56
CA SER A 22 -21.23 -22.79 -17.75
C SER A 22 -20.97 -22.95 -16.25
N ASP A 23 -22.10 -22.98 -15.54
CA ASP A 23 -22.41 -23.79 -14.35
C ASP A 23 -21.95 -23.27 -12.97
N ASP A 24 -22.77 -22.41 -12.33
CA ASP A 24 -23.20 -22.62 -10.94
C ASP A 24 -24.42 -21.76 -10.58
N CYS A 25 -25.43 -22.38 -9.98
CA CYS A 25 -26.73 -21.83 -9.64
C CYS A 25 -26.61 -20.92 -8.40
N ARG A 26 -27.01 -19.66 -8.53
CA ARG A 26 -27.07 -18.67 -7.43
C ARG A 26 -25.71 -18.41 -6.75
N LYS A 27 -24.78 -17.80 -7.47
CA LYS A 27 -23.76 -16.99 -6.80
C LYS A 27 -24.45 -15.80 -6.16
N ASN A 28 -24.59 -15.84 -4.83
CA ASN A 28 -24.69 -14.61 -4.06
C ASN A 28 -23.43 -13.82 -4.38
N VAL A 29 -23.51 -12.92 -5.37
CA VAL A 29 -22.40 -12.08 -5.80
C VAL A 29 -22.18 -11.07 -4.68
N THR A 30 -21.57 -11.53 -3.59
CA THR A 30 -20.68 -10.68 -2.83
C THR A 30 -19.64 -10.23 -3.84
N ARG A 31 -19.84 -9.05 -4.43
CA ARG A 31 -18.82 -8.39 -5.26
C ARG A 31 -17.68 -8.04 -4.32
N LYS A 32 -16.91 -9.06 -3.94
CA LYS A 32 -15.60 -8.88 -3.34
C LYS A 32 -14.76 -8.29 -4.45
N CYS A 33 -14.19 -7.13 -4.21
CA CYS A 33 -13.15 -6.59 -5.07
C CYS A 33 -12.06 -7.65 -5.27
N ASP A 34 -11.30 -7.53 -6.35
CA ASP A 34 -10.19 -8.45 -6.63
C ASP A 34 -9.23 -8.53 -5.42
N GLU A 35 -8.43 -9.59 -5.30
CA GLU A 35 -7.51 -9.79 -4.17
C GLU A 35 -6.50 -8.64 -4.00
N LYS A 36 -6.30 -7.86 -5.06
CA LYS A 36 -5.40 -6.69 -5.12
C LYS A 36 -6.14 -5.34 -5.05
N GLN A 37 -7.41 -5.36 -4.69
CA GLN A 37 -8.26 -4.18 -4.61
C GLN A 37 -8.86 -4.02 -3.21
N PHE A 38 -9.01 -2.77 -2.80
CA PHE A 38 -9.72 -2.37 -1.61
C PHE A 38 -11.14 -1.96 -1.96
N GLN A 39 -12.11 -2.39 -1.13
CA GLN A 39 -13.50 -1.99 -1.26
C GLN A 39 -13.77 -0.75 -0.41
N CYS A 40 -14.03 0.37 -1.05
CA CYS A 40 -14.49 1.59 -0.41
C CYS A 40 -15.80 1.34 0.36
N GLY A 41 -16.10 2.17 1.36
CA GLY A 41 -17.37 2.11 2.11
C GLY A 41 -18.61 2.33 1.23
N ASN A 42 -18.46 3.06 0.12
CA ASN A 42 -19.49 3.24 -0.91
C ASN A 42 -19.65 2.04 -1.87
N GLY A 43 -18.82 0.99 -1.73
CA GLY A 43 -18.84 -0.21 -2.56
C GLY A 43 -17.99 -0.16 -3.84
N ALA A 44 -17.31 0.96 -4.14
CA ALA A 44 -16.34 1.06 -5.23
C ALA A 44 -15.08 0.24 -4.90
N CYS A 45 -14.34 -0.17 -5.95
CA CYS A 45 -13.09 -0.90 -5.81
C CYS A 45 -11.93 -0.06 -6.33
N ILE A 46 -10.92 0.17 -5.49
CA ILE A 46 -9.68 0.84 -5.88
C ILE A 46 -8.49 -0.11 -5.72
N PRO A 47 -7.42 0.03 -6.51
CA PRO A 47 -6.16 -0.68 -6.27
C PRO A 47 -5.60 -0.47 -4.85
N ILE A 48 -5.07 -1.52 -4.20
CA ILE A 48 -4.47 -1.42 -2.84
C ILE A 48 -3.33 -0.39 -2.75
N ARG A 49 -2.69 -0.03 -3.86
CA ARG A 49 -1.64 1.00 -3.89
C ARG A 49 -2.14 2.42 -3.58
N PHE A 50 -3.44 2.67 -3.79
CA PHE A 50 -4.15 3.94 -3.56
C PHE A 50 -4.82 3.96 -2.18
N LEU A 51 -4.31 3.13 -1.27
CA LEU A 51 -4.86 3.02 0.07
C LEU A 51 -3.86 3.65 1.02
N CYS A 52 -4.26 4.74 1.67
CA CYS A 52 -3.41 5.47 2.61
C CYS A 52 -2.16 6.07 1.93
N ASP A 53 -2.31 6.52 0.69
CA ASP A 53 -1.25 7.18 -0.06
C ASP A 53 -1.28 8.71 0.10
N GLY A 54 -2.33 9.24 0.74
CA GLY A 54 -2.50 10.64 1.09
C GLY A 54 -3.45 11.41 0.16
N ASP A 55 -3.96 10.77 -0.89
CA ASP A 55 -4.97 11.31 -1.78
C ASP A 55 -6.30 10.55 -1.61
N SER A 56 -7.44 11.22 -1.79
CA SER A 56 -8.76 10.56 -1.70
C SER A 56 -9.15 9.97 -3.05
N ASP A 57 -8.94 8.67 -3.23
CA ASP A 57 -9.35 7.90 -4.40
C ASP A 57 -10.76 7.30 -4.25
N CYS A 58 -11.22 7.05 -3.02
CA CYS A 58 -12.62 6.74 -2.78
C CYS A 58 -13.48 8.03 -2.73
N LEU A 59 -14.70 7.97 -3.28
CA LEU A 59 -15.65 9.09 -3.22
C LEU A 59 -16.05 9.44 -1.77
N ASP A 60 -16.05 8.45 -0.89
CA ASP A 60 -16.36 8.57 0.53
C ASP A 60 -15.13 8.74 1.42
N HIS A 61 -13.93 8.90 0.84
CA HIS A 61 -12.66 9.06 1.56
C HIS A 61 -12.36 7.89 2.52
N SER A 62 -12.98 6.72 2.29
CA SER A 62 -12.84 5.56 3.16
C SER A 62 -11.47 4.90 3.09
N ASP A 63 -10.75 5.14 2.00
CA ASP A 63 -9.35 4.78 1.75
C ASP A 63 -8.35 5.57 2.61
N GLU A 64 -8.64 6.83 2.92
CA GLU A 64 -7.78 7.69 3.74
C GLU A 64 -8.24 7.80 5.20
N MET A 65 -9.31 7.09 5.57
CA MET A 65 -9.84 7.14 6.92
C MET A 65 -8.92 6.41 7.92
N ILE A 66 -8.71 7.01 9.09
CA ILE A 66 -7.79 6.51 10.14
C ILE A 66 -8.08 5.05 10.51
N GLU A 67 -9.35 4.68 10.64
CA GLU A 67 -9.72 3.31 10.99
C GLU A 67 -9.33 2.32 9.89
N THR A 68 -9.46 2.69 8.61
CA THR A 68 -9.00 1.89 7.47
C THR A 68 -7.47 1.81 7.42
N CYS A 69 -6.79 2.96 7.52
CA CYS A 69 -5.34 3.05 7.39
C CYS A 69 -4.56 2.42 8.55
N ARG A 70 -5.17 2.35 9.73
CA ARG A 70 -4.58 1.67 10.88
C ARG A 70 -4.32 0.19 10.61
N PHE A 71 -5.17 -0.48 9.82
CA PHE A 71 -5.06 -1.92 9.59
C PHE A 71 -4.18 -2.30 8.40
N ILE A 72 -3.99 -1.39 7.44
CA ILE A 72 -3.32 -1.69 6.16
C ILE A 72 -1.94 -1.02 6.06
N GLY A 73 -1.71 0.07 6.79
CA GLY A 73 -0.57 0.98 6.58
C GLY A 73 0.38 1.12 7.77
N LYS A 74 1.26 0.14 7.98
CA LYS A 74 2.63 0.38 8.49
C LYS A 74 3.71 -0.12 7.53
N SER A 75 3.39 -0.27 6.24
CA SER A 75 4.35 -0.73 5.23
C SER A 75 5.01 0.42 4.44
N PHE A 76 4.53 1.67 4.56
CA PHE A 76 5.12 2.82 3.87
C PHE A 76 5.51 4.00 4.78
N LEU A 77 4.97 4.09 6.00
CA LEU A 77 5.38 5.10 6.98
C LEU A 77 6.66 4.66 7.71
N ASN A 78 7.81 4.92 7.07
CA ASN A 78 9.21 4.77 7.55
C ASN A 78 9.90 3.41 7.32
N LEU A 79 10.08 3.00 6.06
CA LEU A 79 11.22 2.14 5.71
C LEU A 79 11.98 2.62 4.47
N SER A 80 12.23 3.93 4.41
CA SER A 80 13.42 4.46 3.73
C SER A 80 14.05 5.51 4.63
N SER A 81 15.33 5.35 4.94
CA SER A 81 16.21 6.29 5.68
C SER A 81 16.36 6.20 7.21
N SER A 82 16.61 5.02 7.81
CA SER A 82 17.27 5.01 9.14
C SER A 82 18.42 4.04 9.33
N HIS A 83 18.58 2.99 8.51
CA HIS A 83 19.71 2.07 8.66
C HIS A 83 20.93 2.38 7.77
N THR A 84 20.77 3.08 6.64
CA THR A 84 21.91 3.47 5.78
C THR A 84 22.49 4.83 6.17
N PHE A 85 21.65 5.83 6.48
CA PHE A 85 22.12 7.15 6.89
C PHE A 85 22.84 7.17 8.24
N LYS A 86 22.40 6.36 9.21
CA LYS A 86 23.11 6.21 10.50
C LYS A 86 24.47 5.53 10.34
N MET A 87 24.58 4.55 9.42
CA MET A 87 25.85 3.85 9.20
C MET A 87 26.89 4.75 8.53
N THR A 88 26.51 5.60 7.58
CA THR A 88 27.44 6.55 6.95
C THR A 88 27.94 7.59 7.95
N ILE A 89 27.04 8.14 8.78
CA ILE A 89 27.41 9.14 9.79
C ILE A 89 28.29 8.52 10.88
N ILE A 90 27.97 7.32 11.39
CA ILE A 90 28.79 6.61 12.38
C ILE A 90 30.18 6.28 11.82
N LEU A 91 30.28 5.81 10.57
CA LEU A 91 31.57 5.56 9.92
C LEU A 91 32.40 6.85 9.79
N LEU A 92 31.79 7.97 9.42
CA LEU A 92 32.46 9.28 9.35
C LEU A 92 32.96 9.76 10.72
N PHE A 93 32.19 9.56 11.80
CA PHE A 93 32.65 9.88 13.16
C PHE A 93 33.80 8.97 13.60
N LEU A 94 33.73 7.67 13.32
CA LEU A 94 34.78 6.72 13.69
C LEU A 94 36.10 6.99 12.96
N VAL A 95 36.08 7.30 11.65
CA VAL A 95 37.32 7.68 10.93
C VAL A 95 37.91 8.98 11.43
N ASN A 96 37.09 9.97 11.78
CA ASN A 96 37.56 11.23 12.39
C ASN A 96 38.20 10.98 13.77
N LEU A 97 37.56 10.17 14.62
CA LEU A 97 38.11 9.84 15.96
C LEU A 97 39.41 9.04 15.86
N ILE A 98 39.52 8.11 14.91
CA ILE A 98 40.77 7.37 14.64
C ILE A 98 41.86 8.33 14.17
N PHE A 99 41.56 9.26 13.26
CA PHE A 99 42.52 10.25 12.78
C PHE A 99 43.00 11.21 13.88
N VAL A 100 42.08 11.69 14.74
CA VAL A 100 42.44 12.51 15.90
C VAL A 100 43.33 11.74 16.88
N ARG A 101 43.05 10.45 17.14
CA ARG A 101 43.93 9.63 18.00
C ARG A 101 45.31 9.44 17.41
N ILE A 102 45.41 9.13 16.11
CA ILE A 102 46.71 9.01 15.42
C ILE A 102 47.51 10.31 15.55
N ILE A 103 46.86 11.47 15.36
CA ILE A 103 47.52 12.78 15.51
C ILE A 103 47.95 13.02 16.96
N LEU A 104 47.11 12.72 17.95
CA LEU A 104 47.46 12.90 19.37
C LEU A 104 48.59 11.95 19.80
N ASP A 105 48.61 10.73 19.30
CA ASP A 105 49.68 9.76 19.55
C ASP A 105 51.00 10.24 18.89
N PHE A 106 50.94 10.78 17.67
CA PHE A 106 52.08 11.42 17.01
C PHE A 106 52.59 12.67 17.74
N LEU A 107 51.69 13.56 18.15
CA LEU A 107 52.03 14.76 18.93
C LEU A 107 52.57 14.40 20.31
N GLY A 108 52.03 13.34 20.93
CA GLY A 108 52.52 12.78 22.19
C GLY A 108 53.93 12.19 22.05
N TRP A 109 54.23 11.55 20.92
CA TRP A 109 55.58 11.08 20.59
C TRP A 109 56.55 12.24 20.38
N ILE A 110 56.15 13.28 19.62
CA ILE A 110 56.96 14.49 19.41
C ILE A 110 57.27 15.21 20.74
N ARG A 111 56.33 15.20 21.69
CA ARG A 111 56.53 15.81 23.01
C ARG A 111 57.46 15.02 23.94
N LYS A 112 57.79 13.77 23.57
CA LYS A 112 58.59 12.84 24.37
C LYS A 112 59.99 12.59 23.77
N ALA A 113 60.26 13.13 22.58
CA ALA A 113 61.57 13.24 21.96
C ALA A 113 62.20 14.59 22.31
#